data_AF-A0A662LQV1-F1
#
_entry.id   AF-A0A662LQV1-F1
#
_cell.length_a   1.000
_cell.length_b   1.000
_cell.length_c   1.000
_cell.angle_alpha   90.00
_cell.angle_beta   90.00
_cell.angle_gamma   90.00
#
_symmetry.space_group_name_H-M   'P 1'
#
loop_
_entity.id
_entity.type
_entity.pdbx_description
1 polymer ?
#
loop_
_entity_poly.entity_id
_entity_poly.type
_entity_poly.pdbx_seq_one_letter_code
_entity_poly.pdbx_strand_id
1 'polypeptide(L)'
;MIVKEKFDLLKGVDNILKLPSSKIKNMRIENGPRKVFVVLELMKSRINHYTKDGVFNFISNIKERKQLNIIVYPTYSLPVSFNKSTNEQLINLSPFGIDDVLSTKPGPQNLYALMVYSIVFSELITGKFKITDKYSSPISNYFVSILLRMFGKEYGLLGSFSSEINKLKFLTNLYILSSFFGMSNVKAYKRAAAAAAFEYRPVVDKLKKYDFKNINDFIASLSEIGVMPNLNKHQFTARILRQFGFN
;
A
#
# COMPACT_ATOMS: atom_id res chain seq x y z
N MET A 1 -2.05 -10.95 7.32
CA MET A 1 -1.95 -10.36 5.98
C MET A 1 -0.64 -10.80 5.34
N ILE A 2 -0.63 -11.09 4.04
CA ILE A 2 0.56 -11.47 3.27
C ILE A 2 1.25 -10.19 2.81
N VAL A 3 2.51 -10.00 3.20
CA VAL A 3 3.35 -8.91 2.69
C VAL A 3 4.04 -9.39 1.42
N LYS A 4 3.81 -8.72 0.30
CA LYS A 4 4.47 -9.05 -0.97
C LYS A 4 5.92 -8.60 -0.93
N GLU A 5 6.85 -9.44 -1.40
CA GLU A 5 8.28 -9.09 -1.46
C GLU A 5 8.59 -8.13 -2.62
N LYS A 6 7.78 -8.13 -3.68
CA LYS A 6 7.94 -7.31 -4.89
C LYS A 6 6.60 -6.77 -5.37
N PHE A 7 6.63 -5.69 -6.16
CA PHE A 7 5.44 -5.09 -6.76
C PHE A 7 5.40 -5.26 -8.28
N ASP A 8 4.46 -6.06 -8.76
CA ASP A 8 4.30 -6.37 -10.20
C ASP A 8 3.93 -5.16 -11.05
N LEU A 9 3.18 -4.20 -10.48
CA LEU A 9 2.81 -2.96 -11.17
C LEU A 9 4.00 -2.01 -11.33
N LEU A 10 5.01 -2.14 -10.46
CA LEU A 10 6.24 -1.35 -10.50
C LEU A 10 7.39 -2.15 -11.11
N LYS A 11 7.13 -2.93 -12.17
CA LYS A 11 8.15 -3.73 -12.88
C LYS A 11 8.99 -4.63 -11.95
N GLY A 12 8.38 -5.18 -10.90
CA GLY A 12 9.05 -6.09 -9.97
C GLY A 12 10.00 -5.41 -8.99
N VAL A 13 9.84 -4.11 -8.73
CA VAL A 13 10.57 -3.39 -7.67
C VAL A 13 10.38 -4.13 -6.34
N ASP A 14 11.49 -4.36 -5.65
CA ASP A 14 11.50 -4.98 -4.33
C ASP A 14 10.80 -4.09 -3.30
N ASN A 15 9.85 -4.64 -2.56
CA ASN A 15 9.21 -4.00 -1.41
C ASN A 15 10.05 -4.17 -0.13
N ILE A 16 10.85 -5.25 -0.08
CA ILE A 16 11.76 -5.57 1.02
C ILE A 16 13.17 -5.65 0.47
N LEU A 17 14.05 -4.80 0.98
CA LEU A 17 15.41 -4.68 0.52
C LEU A 17 16.34 -5.67 1.25
N LYS A 18 17.44 -6.03 0.57
CA LYS A 18 18.50 -6.92 1.08
C LYS A 18 19.87 -6.29 0.85
N LEU A 19 20.05 -5.06 1.33
CA LEU A 19 21.27 -4.27 1.16
C LEU A 19 22.28 -4.57 2.28
N PRO A 20 23.60 -4.58 1.97
CA PRO A 20 24.64 -4.65 2.98
C PRO A 20 24.70 -3.35 3.79
N SER A 21 25.14 -3.44 5.05
CA SER A 21 25.23 -2.29 5.96
C SER A 21 26.09 -1.14 5.42
N SER A 22 27.15 -1.45 4.66
CA SER A 22 28.00 -0.45 4.01
C SER A 22 27.23 0.41 3.00
N LYS A 23 26.37 -0.21 2.18
CA LYS A 23 25.55 0.50 1.20
C LYS A 23 24.53 1.42 1.88
N ILE A 24 23.92 0.98 2.99
CA ILE A 24 22.98 1.81 3.76
C ILE A 24 23.70 3.01 4.36
N LYS A 25 24.88 2.80 4.95
CA LYS A 25 25.71 3.89 5.50
C LYS A 25 26.04 4.95 4.45
N ASN A 26 26.40 4.54 3.23
CA ASN A 26 26.75 5.45 2.14
C ASN A 26 25.57 6.29 1.63
N MET A 27 24.34 5.81 1.80
CA MET A 27 23.11 6.51 1.39
C MET A 27 22.47 7.29 2.54
N ARG A 28 22.98 7.15 3.76
CA ARG A 28 22.36 7.70 4.97
C ARG A 28 22.59 9.19 5.05
N ILE A 29 21.53 9.92 5.37
CA ILE A 29 21.61 11.34 5.71
C ILE A 29 22.16 11.50 7.12
N GLU A 30 23.18 12.35 7.26
CA GLU A 30 23.76 12.68 8.56
C GLU A 30 22.71 13.27 9.49
N ASN A 31 22.60 12.69 10.70
CA ASN A 31 21.57 13.05 11.67
C ASN A 31 20.12 12.99 11.15
N GLY A 32 19.87 12.30 10.02
CA GLY A 32 18.57 12.25 9.35
C GLY A 32 17.41 11.88 10.28
N PRO A 33 17.50 10.78 11.06
CA PRO A 33 16.44 10.44 12.02
C PRO A 33 16.17 11.56 13.03
N ARG A 34 17.23 12.21 13.55
CA ARG A 34 17.09 13.31 14.50
C ARG A 34 16.38 14.51 13.87
N LYS A 35 16.71 14.86 12.62
CA LYS A 35 16.01 15.92 11.86
C LYS A 35 14.52 15.62 11.74
N VAL A 36 14.15 14.39 11.35
CA VAL A 36 12.75 13.95 11.28
C VAL A 36 12.06 14.09 12.64
N PHE A 37 12.71 13.62 13.72
CA PHE A 37 12.12 13.68 15.07
C PHE A 37 11.85 15.12 15.51
N VAL A 38 12.77 16.05 15.25
CA VAL A 38 12.59 17.47 15.59
C VAL A 38 11.39 18.06 14.84
N VAL A 39 11.28 17.80 13.52
CA VAL A 39 10.14 18.29 12.72
C VAL A 39 8.82 17.74 13.27
N LEU A 40 8.76 16.47 13.62
CA LEU A 40 7.54 15.85 14.15
C LEU A 40 7.19 16.32 15.56
N GLU A 41 8.17 16.49 16.45
CA GLU A 41 7.94 17.02 17.81
C GLU A 41 7.40 18.46 17.77
N LEU A 42 7.94 19.32 16.90
CA LEU A 42 7.42 20.69 16.71
C LEU A 42 5.95 20.71 16.24
N MET A 43 5.52 19.64 15.56
CA MET A 43 4.17 19.50 15.01
C MET A 43 3.25 18.68 15.93
N LYS A 44 3.74 18.14 17.05
CA LYS A 44 3.03 17.16 17.87
C LYS A 44 1.65 17.61 18.29
N SER A 45 1.50 18.86 18.72
CA SER A 45 0.20 19.42 19.13
C SER A 45 -0.80 19.53 17.98
N ARG A 46 -0.32 19.67 16.74
CA ARG A 46 -1.13 19.82 15.52
C ARG A 46 -1.51 18.48 14.87
N ILE A 47 -0.82 17.39 15.24
CA ILE A 47 -1.15 16.05 14.75
C ILE A 47 -2.38 15.55 15.50
N ASN A 48 -3.49 15.40 14.77
CA ASN A 48 -4.74 14.79 15.23
C ASN A 48 -4.98 13.47 14.47
N HIS A 49 -4.23 12.43 14.82
CA HIS A 49 -4.34 11.10 14.21
C HIS A 49 -4.21 10.01 15.27
N TYR A 50 -5.00 8.94 15.17
CA TYR A 50 -5.06 7.88 16.20
C TYR A 50 -3.73 7.14 16.42
N THR A 51 -2.80 7.17 15.46
CA THR A 51 -1.47 6.56 15.59
C THR A 51 -0.43 7.46 16.26
N LYS A 52 -0.82 8.68 16.68
CA LYS A 52 0.09 9.70 17.21
C LYS A 52 0.96 9.15 18.32
N ASP A 53 0.34 8.56 19.34
CA ASP A 53 1.07 8.06 20.51
C ASP A 53 2.04 6.95 20.12
N GLY A 54 1.66 6.07 19.19
CA GLY A 54 2.55 5.04 18.65
C GLY A 54 3.81 5.62 17.99
N VAL A 55 3.66 6.67 17.18
CA VAL A 55 4.80 7.34 16.54
C VAL A 55 5.69 8.02 17.58
N PHE A 56 5.13 8.75 18.54
CA PHE A 56 5.92 9.47 19.54
C PHE A 56 6.55 8.54 20.58
N ASN A 57 5.93 7.39 20.87
CA ASN A 57 6.54 6.33 21.68
C ASN A 57 7.76 5.73 20.96
N PHE A 58 7.66 5.47 19.65
CA PHE A 58 8.78 5.01 18.84
C PHE A 58 9.95 6.03 18.85
N ILE A 59 9.65 7.32 18.66
CA ILE A 59 10.65 8.41 18.66
C ILE A 59 11.37 8.50 20.01
N SER A 60 10.62 8.35 21.10
CA SER A 60 11.13 8.43 22.48
C SER A 60 11.94 7.19 22.88
N ASN A 61 11.68 6.03 22.26
CA ASN A 61 12.37 4.78 22.56
C ASN A 61 13.77 4.72 21.90
N ILE A 62 14.81 4.81 22.73
CA ILE A 62 16.22 4.81 22.28
C ILE A 62 16.60 3.55 21.48
N LYS A 63 16.02 2.38 21.81
CA LYS A 63 16.34 1.13 21.12
C LYS A 63 15.67 1.05 19.75
N GLU A 64 14.40 1.42 19.68
CA GLU A 64 13.60 1.35 18.45
C GLU A 64 14.03 2.40 17.42
N ARG A 65 14.26 3.65 17.86
CA ARG A 65 14.66 4.72 16.96
C ARG A 65 16.00 4.51 16.27
N LYS A 66 16.88 3.65 16.82
CA LYS A 66 18.16 3.26 16.19
C LYS A 66 17.97 2.40 14.94
N GLN A 67 16.82 1.75 14.80
CA GLN A 67 16.50 0.92 13.63
C GLN A 67 16.06 1.76 12.43
N LEU A 68 15.78 3.05 12.62
CA LEU A 68 15.38 3.96 11.56
C LEU A 68 16.59 4.59 10.87
N ASN A 69 16.63 4.46 9.54
CA ASN A 69 17.54 5.17 8.68
C ASN A 69 16.75 6.05 7.70
N ILE A 70 17.20 7.30 7.58
CA ILE A 70 16.75 8.21 6.54
C ILE A 70 17.83 8.21 5.46
N ILE A 71 17.45 7.88 4.23
CA ILE A 71 18.37 7.65 3.12
C ILE A 71 17.98 8.42 1.87
N VAL A 72 18.94 8.58 0.98
CA VAL A 72 18.74 9.02 -0.41
C VAL A 72 19.18 7.87 -1.31
N TYR A 73 18.20 7.19 -1.94
CA TYR A 73 18.46 6.10 -2.88
C TYR A 73 17.76 6.39 -4.22
N PRO A 74 18.40 7.14 -5.14
CA PRO A 74 17.76 7.67 -6.33
C PRO A 74 17.17 6.61 -7.27
N THR A 75 17.81 5.44 -7.36
CA THR A 75 17.34 4.35 -8.23
C THR A 75 16.19 3.54 -7.63
N TYR A 76 15.74 3.87 -6.41
CA TYR A 76 14.68 3.17 -5.71
C TYR A 76 13.45 4.07 -5.58
N SER A 77 12.32 3.63 -6.13
CA SER A 77 11.13 4.46 -6.28
C SER A 77 10.22 4.51 -5.06
N LEU A 78 10.39 3.61 -4.09
CA LEU A 78 9.51 3.55 -2.92
C LEU A 78 10.04 4.43 -1.79
N PRO A 79 9.15 5.18 -1.11
CA PRO A 79 9.56 6.11 -0.07
C PRO A 79 9.82 5.44 1.28
N VAL A 80 9.34 4.21 1.46
CA VAL A 80 9.58 3.40 2.66
C VAL A 80 9.92 1.99 2.24
N SER A 81 10.88 1.38 2.94
CA SER A 81 11.21 -0.02 2.83
C SER A 81 11.70 -0.55 4.16
N PHE A 82 11.77 -1.87 4.26
CA PHE A 82 12.46 -2.56 5.34
C PHE A 82 13.65 -3.31 4.77
N ASN A 83 14.81 -3.21 5.41
CA ASN A 83 16.01 -3.95 5.03
C ASN A 83 16.14 -5.23 5.84
N LYS A 84 15.91 -6.37 5.19
CA LYS A 84 15.92 -7.68 5.85
C LYS A 84 17.30 -8.05 6.39
N SER A 85 18.37 -7.64 5.71
CA SER A 85 19.75 -8.00 6.07
C SER A 85 20.22 -7.34 7.37
N THR A 86 19.72 -6.13 7.68
CA THR A 86 20.13 -5.36 8.87
C THR A 86 19.02 -5.18 9.89
N ASN A 87 17.79 -5.62 9.58
CA ASN A 87 16.61 -5.40 10.43
C ASN A 87 16.32 -3.91 10.66
N GLU A 88 16.55 -3.09 9.63
CA GLU A 88 16.42 -1.63 9.68
C GLU A 88 15.26 -1.14 8.82
N GLN A 89 14.59 -0.12 9.32
CA GLN A 89 13.60 0.68 8.61
C GLN A 89 14.31 1.72 7.74
N LEU A 90 13.89 1.85 6.49
CA LEU A 90 14.45 2.79 5.53
C LEU A 90 13.35 3.75 5.06
N ILE A 91 13.53 5.04 5.32
CA ILE A 91 12.74 6.11 4.68
C ILE A 91 13.61 6.74 3.60
N ASN A 92 13.21 6.56 2.34
CA ASN A 92 13.89 7.11 1.17
C ASN A 92 13.29 8.46 0.80
N LEU A 93 14.13 9.49 0.76
CA LEU A 93 13.70 10.84 0.39
C LEU A 93 13.74 11.11 -1.12
N SER A 94 14.42 10.27 -1.90
CA SER A 94 14.55 10.46 -3.35
C SER A 94 13.22 10.60 -4.10
N PRO A 95 12.13 9.87 -3.75
CA PRO A 95 10.82 10.06 -4.39
C PRO A 95 10.22 11.46 -4.20
N PHE A 96 10.73 12.25 -3.24
CA PHE A 96 10.33 13.64 -3.00
C PHE A 96 11.25 14.66 -3.68
N GLY A 97 12.28 14.20 -4.41
CA GLY A 97 13.24 15.06 -5.10
C GLY A 97 14.12 15.87 -4.15
N ILE A 98 14.41 15.34 -2.96
CA ILE A 98 15.24 15.99 -1.94
C ILE A 98 16.36 15.06 -1.48
N ASP A 99 17.46 15.66 -1.04
CA ASP A 99 18.67 15.02 -0.55
C ASP A 99 18.88 15.16 0.97
N ASP A 100 18.07 15.99 1.63
CA ASP A 100 18.07 16.17 3.09
C ASP A 100 16.65 16.42 3.64
N VAL A 101 16.50 16.32 4.95
CA VAL A 101 15.25 16.62 5.68
C VAL A 101 15.15 18.12 5.90
N LEU A 102 14.25 18.77 5.16
CA LEU A 102 13.93 20.18 5.32
C LEU A 102 12.68 20.36 6.19
N SER A 103 12.53 21.53 6.82
CA SER A 103 11.33 21.86 7.61
C SER A 103 10.05 21.92 6.77
N THR A 104 10.19 22.12 5.46
CA THR A 104 9.09 22.29 4.51
C THR A 104 8.96 21.12 3.51
N LYS A 105 9.99 20.28 3.35
CA LYS A 105 10.02 19.16 2.40
C LYS A 105 10.79 17.94 2.96
N PRO A 106 10.18 16.74 3.00
CA PRO A 106 8.77 16.49 2.77
C PRO A 106 7.97 17.27 3.82
N GLY A 107 6.78 17.76 3.46
CA GLY A 107 5.95 18.48 4.42
C GLY A 107 5.74 17.64 5.70
N PRO A 108 5.56 18.25 6.87
CA PRO A 108 5.50 17.51 8.13
C PRO A 108 4.45 16.40 8.17
N GLN A 109 3.31 16.56 7.48
CA GLN A 109 2.29 15.53 7.34
C GLN A 109 2.78 14.34 6.52
N ASN A 110 3.55 14.59 5.45
CA ASN A 110 4.17 13.52 4.65
C ASN A 110 5.23 12.80 5.48
N LEU A 111 6.09 13.52 6.21
CA LEU A 111 7.06 12.91 7.12
C LEU A 111 6.37 12.04 8.18
N TYR A 112 5.26 12.52 8.75
CA TYR A 112 4.46 11.75 9.69
C TYR A 112 3.88 10.48 9.05
N ALA A 113 3.33 10.58 7.84
CA ALA A 113 2.80 9.43 7.10
C ALA A 113 3.91 8.40 6.78
N LEU A 114 5.11 8.85 6.40
CA LEU A 114 6.27 7.99 6.17
C LEU A 114 6.70 7.27 7.44
N MET A 115 6.68 7.95 8.59
CA MET A 115 6.96 7.33 9.88
C MET A 115 5.92 6.27 10.25
N VAL A 116 4.62 6.57 10.13
CA VAL A 116 3.55 5.60 10.37
C VAL A 116 3.73 4.38 9.46
N TYR A 117 3.98 4.61 8.17
CA TYR A 117 4.20 3.52 7.22
C TYR A 117 5.43 2.70 7.61
N SER A 118 6.57 3.33 7.90
CA SER A 118 7.81 2.66 8.30
C SER A 118 7.63 1.75 9.51
N ILE A 119 6.95 2.24 10.56
CA ILE A 119 6.69 1.49 11.79
C ILE A 119 5.80 0.28 11.47
N VAL A 120 4.61 0.51 10.89
CA VAL A 120 3.64 -0.55 10.61
C VAL A 120 4.23 -1.59 9.64
N PHE A 121 4.97 -1.16 8.64
CA PHE A 121 5.59 -2.05 7.67
C PHE A 121 6.62 -2.96 8.31
N SER A 122 7.46 -2.42 9.20
CA SER A 122 8.43 -3.23 9.94
C SER A 122 7.74 -4.27 10.84
N GLU A 123 6.68 -3.89 11.56
CA GLU A 123 5.95 -4.80 12.44
C GLU A 123 5.28 -5.94 11.69
N LEU A 124 4.74 -5.65 10.50
CA LEU A 124 4.15 -6.63 9.60
C LEU A 124 5.18 -7.62 9.07
N ILE A 125 6.39 -7.14 8.70
CA ILE A 125 7.45 -8.00 8.19
C ILE A 125 8.07 -8.86 9.28
N THR A 126 8.35 -8.28 10.46
CA THR A 126 8.94 -9.03 11.57
C THR A 126 7.93 -9.94 12.27
N GLY A 127 6.66 -9.90 11.89
CA GLY A 127 5.60 -10.71 12.49
C GLY A 127 5.24 -10.29 13.91
N LYS A 128 5.66 -9.10 14.36
CA LYS A 128 5.29 -8.54 15.67
C LYS A 128 3.78 -8.36 15.76
N PHE A 129 3.14 -8.02 14.65
CA PHE A 129 1.70 -7.88 14.53
C PHE A 129 1.17 -8.62 13.31
N LYS A 130 0.01 -9.28 13.46
CA LYS A 130 -0.65 -10.01 12.37
C LYS A 130 -2.08 -9.50 12.18
N ILE A 131 -2.31 -8.82 11.06
CA ILE A 131 -3.66 -8.44 10.63
C ILE A 131 -4.45 -9.70 10.25
N THR A 132 -5.55 -9.94 10.96
CA THR A 132 -6.49 -11.05 10.72
C THR A 132 -7.48 -10.71 9.61
N ASP A 133 -8.15 -11.73 9.06
CA ASP A 133 -9.15 -11.59 7.99
C ASP A 133 -10.40 -10.80 8.41
N LYS A 134 -10.59 -10.53 9.71
CA LYS A 134 -11.62 -9.61 10.23
C LYS A 134 -11.50 -8.20 9.65
N TYR A 135 -10.29 -7.77 9.30
CA TYR A 135 -10.04 -6.46 8.69
C TYR A 135 -10.27 -6.44 7.16
N SER A 136 -10.68 -7.56 6.55
CA SER A 136 -10.93 -7.60 5.10
C SER A 136 -12.02 -6.60 4.67
N SER A 137 -13.11 -6.48 5.42
CA SER A 137 -14.21 -5.55 5.10
C SER A 137 -13.77 -4.08 5.01
N PRO A 138 -13.15 -3.47 6.05
CA PRO A 138 -12.70 -2.08 5.95
C PRO A 138 -11.64 -1.86 4.86
N ILE A 139 -10.74 -2.83 4.64
CA ILE A 139 -9.74 -2.76 3.56
C ILE A 139 -10.43 -2.77 2.19
N SER A 140 -11.33 -3.72 1.95
CA SER A 140 -12.08 -3.82 0.70
C SER A 140 -12.88 -2.55 0.43
N ASN A 141 -13.57 -1.99 1.43
CA ASN A 141 -14.36 -0.77 1.26
C ASN A 141 -13.49 0.43 0.89
N TYR A 142 -12.31 0.55 1.49
CA TYR A 142 -11.33 1.55 1.13
C TYR A 142 -10.86 1.38 -0.32
N PHE A 143 -10.50 0.15 -0.74
CA PHE A 143 -10.08 -0.13 -2.12
C PHE A 143 -11.18 0.13 -3.14
N VAL A 144 -12.43 -0.29 -2.87
CA VAL A 144 -13.58 0.00 -3.72
C VAL A 144 -13.77 1.51 -3.87
N SER A 145 -13.66 2.26 -2.77
CA SER A 145 -13.79 3.72 -2.79
C SER A 145 -12.72 4.39 -3.63
N ILE A 146 -11.47 3.91 -3.56
CA ILE A 146 -10.38 4.37 -4.42
C ILE A 146 -10.69 4.05 -5.89
N LEU A 147 -11.10 2.82 -6.21
CA LEU A 147 -11.41 2.41 -7.58
C LEU A 147 -12.57 3.23 -8.16
N LEU A 148 -13.64 3.45 -7.41
CA LEU A 148 -14.76 4.30 -7.82
C LEU A 148 -14.33 5.74 -8.05
N ARG A 149 -13.46 6.29 -7.20
CA ARG A 149 -12.94 7.65 -7.39
C ARG A 149 -12.08 7.78 -8.65
N MET A 150 -11.23 6.78 -8.92
CA MET A 150 -10.30 6.83 -10.05
C MET A 150 -10.97 6.55 -11.40
N PHE A 151 -11.89 5.57 -11.42
CA PHE A 151 -12.45 4.97 -12.64
C PHE A 151 -13.97 5.13 -12.76
N GLY A 152 -14.68 5.45 -11.68
CA GLY A 152 -16.15 5.38 -11.66
C GLY A 152 -16.84 6.30 -12.67
N LYS A 153 -16.28 7.49 -12.93
CA LYS A 153 -16.80 8.39 -13.98
C LYS A 153 -16.50 7.87 -15.39
N GLU A 154 -15.29 7.38 -15.61
CA GLU A 154 -14.81 6.91 -16.92
C GLU A 154 -15.60 5.70 -17.43
N TYR A 155 -15.94 4.77 -16.54
CA TYR A 155 -16.71 3.57 -16.87
C TYR A 155 -18.20 3.70 -16.57
N GLY A 156 -18.70 4.90 -16.29
CA GLY A 156 -20.12 5.16 -16.05
C GLY A 156 -20.72 4.48 -14.79
N LEU A 157 -19.88 3.99 -13.88
CA LEU A 157 -20.31 3.36 -12.62
C LEU A 157 -21.02 4.35 -11.69
N LEU A 158 -20.78 5.66 -11.85
CA LEU A 158 -21.47 6.72 -11.11
C LEU A 158 -22.78 7.17 -11.79
N GLY A 159 -23.19 6.51 -12.87
CA GLY A 159 -24.39 6.84 -13.64
C GLY A 159 -25.03 5.59 -14.22
N SER A 160 -25.03 5.48 -15.55
CA SER A 160 -25.77 4.46 -16.31
C SER A 160 -25.40 3.00 -15.96
N PHE A 161 -24.20 2.75 -15.44
CA PHE A 161 -23.72 1.41 -15.07
C PHE A 161 -23.59 1.24 -13.55
N SER A 162 -24.39 1.95 -12.75
CA SER A 162 -24.37 1.83 -11.28
C SER A 162 -24.72 0.42 -10.77
N SER A 163 -25.46 -0.38 -11.54
CA SER A 163 -25.71 -1.80 -11.24
C SER A 163 -24.43 -2.64 -11.18
N GLU A 164 -23.37 -2.23 -11.88
CA GLU A 164 -22.07 -2.92 -11.92
C GLU A 164 -21.23 -2.68 -10.65
N ILE A 165 -21.65 -1.77 -9.77
CA ILE A 165 -20.94 -1.50 -8.50
C ILE A 165 -20.88 -2.76 -7.62
N ASN A 166 -21.93 -3.57 -7.57
CA ASN A 166 -21.91 -4.80 -6.78
C ASN A 166 -20.92 -5.82 -7.35
N LYS A 167 -20.77 -5.86 -8.67
CA LYS A 167 -19.76 -6.67 -9.36
C LYS A 167 -18.33 -6.16 -9.07
N LEU A 168 -18.11 -4.84 -9.10
CA LEU A 168 -16.84 -4.22 -8.67
C LEU A 168 -16.49 -4.57 -7.21
N LYS A 169 -17.46 -4.41 -6.30
CA LYS A 169 -17.31 -4.77 -4.89
C LYS A 169 -16.93 -6.24 -4.75
N PHE A 170 -17.60 -7.13 -5.48
CA PHE A 170 -17.32 -8.55 -5.46
C PHE A 170 -15.87 -8.86 -5.89
N LEU A 171 -15.44 -8.39 -7.06
CA LEU A 171 -14.10 -8.65 -7.58
C LEU A 171 -13.02 -8.04 -6.67
N THR A 172 -13.26 -6.85 -6.12
CA THR A 172 -12.34 -6.19 -5.19
C THR A 172 -12.23 -6.97 -3.88
N ASN A 173 -13.35 -7.39 -3.28
CA ASN A 173 -13.34 -8.22 -2.07
C ASN A 173 -12.62 -9.55 -2.31
N LEU A 174 -12.85 -10.16 -3.47
CA LEU A 174 -12.21 -11.40 -3.85
C LEU A 174 -10.68 -11.25 -3.95
N TYR A 175 -10.21 -10.18 -4.59
CA TYR A 175 -8.79 -9.84 -4.65
C TYR A 175 -8.20 -9.61 -3.25
N ILE A 176 -8.86 -8.84 -2.38
CA ILE A 176 -8.37 -8.59 -1.01
C ILE A 176 -8.31 -9.90 -0.22
N LEU A 177 -9.37 -10.70 -0.20
CA LEU A 177 -9.41 -11.98 0.54
C LEU A 177 -8.31 -12.95 0.05
N SER A 178 -8.07 -13.00 -1.26
CA SER A 178 -7.09 -13.93 -1.84
C SER A 178 -5.66 -13.41 -1.71
N SER A 179 -5.38 -12.19 -2.18
CA SER A 179 -4.03 -11.61 -2.23
C SER A 179 -3.51 -11.18 -0.85
N PHE A 180 -4.37 -10.61 0.00
CA PHE A 180 -3.95 -10.08 1.32
C PHE A 180 -4.08 -11.13 2.41
N PHE A 181 -5.03 -12.05 2.31
CA PHE A 181 -5.32 -13.01 3.38
C PHE A 181 -5.09 -14.48 2.99
N GLY A 182 -4.70 -14.77 1.75
CA GLY A 182 -4.39 -16.14 1.30
C GLY A 182 -5.60 -17.07 1.28
N MET A 183 -6.82 -16.51 1.21
CA MET A 183 -8.04 -17.32 1.22
C MET A 183 -8.17 -18.12 -0.07
N SER A 184 -8.60 -19.38 0.04
CA SER A 184 -8.87 -20.22 -1.12
C SER A 184 -10.08 -19.70 -1.92
N ASN A 185 -10.03 -19.88 -3.25
CA ASN A 185 -11.03 -19.34 -4.18
C ASN A 185 -12.48 -19.66 -3.77
N VAL A 186 -12.78 -20.91 -3.41
CA VAL A 186 -14.15 -21.31 -3.04
C VAL A 186 -14.66 -20.55 -1.82
N LYS A 187 -13.83 -20.40 -0.78
CA LYS A 187 -14.21 -19.67 0.44
C LYS A 187 -14.26 -18.16 0.18
N ALA A 188 -13.32 -17.65 -0.62
CA ALA A 188 -13.25 -16.26 -0.99
C ALA A 188 -14.46 -15.83 -1.83
N TYR A 189 -14.91 -16.64 -2.80
CA TYR A 189 -16.10 -16.37 -3.61
C TYR A 189 -17.34 -16.21 -2.74
N LYS A 190 -17.60 -17.16 -1.84
CA LYS A 190 -18.77 -17.11 -0.94
C LYS A 190 -18.75 -15.87 -0.05
N ARG A 191 -17.59 -15.53 0.53
CA ARG A 191 -17.45 -14.34 1.39
C ARG A 191 -17.56 -13.03 0.62
N ALA A 192 -16.90 -12.93 -0.53
CA ALA A 192 -16.97 -11.75 -1.39
C ALA A 192 -18.40 -11.52 -1.91
N ALA A 193 -19.10 -12.58 -2.30
CA ALA A 193 -20.48 -12.53 -2.76
C ALA A 193 -21.43 -12.01 -1.70
N ALA A 194 -21.31 -12.54 -0.47
CA ALA A 194 -22.10 -12.09 0.67
C ALA A 194 -21.82 -10.61 1.00
N ALA A 195 -20.55 -10.20 1.02
CA ALA A 195 -20.16 -8.81 1.32
C ALA A 195 -20.60 -7.82 0.24
N ALA A 196 -20.68 -8.25 -1.03
CA ALA A 196 -21.01 -7.40 -2.16
C ALA A 196 -22.48 -7.45 -2.59
N ALA A 197 -23.29 -8.32 -1.97
CA ALA A 197 -24.64 -8.66 -2.43
C ALA A 197 -24.68 -9.00 -3.94
N PHE A 198 -23.77 -9.88 -4.37
CA PHE A 198 -23.57 -10.25 -5.78
C PHE A 198 -23.72 -11.75 -6.01
N GLU A 199 -24.57 -12.13 -6.97
CA GLU A 199 -24.71 -13.52 -7.39
C GLU A 199 -23.62 -13.88 -8.41
N TYR A 200 -22.57 -14.56 -7.97
CA TYR A 200 -21.40 -14.88 -8.80
C TYR A 200 -21.54 -16.17 -9.64
N ARG A 201 -22.59 -16.97 -9.43
CA ARG A 201 -22.79 -18.25 -10.15
C ARG A 201 -22.77 -18.08 -11.67
N PRO A 202 -23.41 -17.05 -12.27
CA PRO A 202 -23.39 -16.86 -13.72
C PRO A 202 -22.01 -16.58 -14.32
N VAL A 203 -21.04 -16.15 -13.50
CA VAL A 203 -19.69 -15.80 -13.95
C VAL A 203 -18.60 -16.73 -13.40
N VAL A 204 -18.98 -17.81 -12.70
CA VAL A 204 -18.05 -18.67 -11.97
C VAL A 204 -16.99 -19.31 -12.88
N ASP A 205 -17.36 -19.69 -14.10
CA ASP A 205 -16.42 -20.32 -15.04
C ASP A 205 -15.43 -19.31 -15.63
N LYS A 206 -15.83 -18.04 -15.75
CA LYS A 206 -14.88 -16.96 -16.06
C LYS A 206 -13.93 -16.75 -14.89
N LEU A 207 -14.43 -16.74 -13.65
CA LEU A 207 -13.60 -16.54 -12.45
C LEU A 207 -12.49 -17.58 -12.29
N LYS A 208 -12.74 -18.84 -12.69
CA LYS A 208 -11.75 -19.93 -12.61
C LYS A 208 -10.49 -19.67 -13.45
N LYS A 209 -10.54 -18.76 -14.42
CA LYS A 209 -9.39 -18.41 -15.29
C LYS A 209 -8.36 -17.52 -14.60
N TYR A 210 -8.69 -16.90 -13.46
CA TYR A 210 -7.85 -15.89 -12.82
C TYR A 210 -7.32 -16.36 -11.46
N ASP A 211 -6.06 -16.08 -11.16
CA ASP A 211 -5.48 -16.14 -9.83
C ASP A 211 -5.56 -14.78 -9.13
N PHE A 212 -6.58 -14.61 -8.29
CA PHE A 212 -6.77 -13.39 -7.49
C PHE A 212 -5.69 -13.14 -6.42
N LYS A 213 -4.66 -13.98 -6.32
CA LYS A 213 -3.43 -13.63 -5.57
C LYS A 213 -2.55 -12.64 -6.35
N ASN A 214 -2.75 -12.52 -7.66
CA ASN A 214 -2.02 -11.66 -8.59
C ASN A 214 -2.84 -10.42 -8.95
N ILE A 215 -2.19 -9.25 -8.96
CA ILE A 215 -2.84 -7.98 -9.32
C ILE A 215 -3.18 -7.88 -10.82
N ASN A 216 -2.39 -8.50 -11.70
CA ASN A 216 -2.63 -8.49 -13.13
C ASN A 216 -3.92 -9.25 -13.48
N ASP A 217 -4.13 -10.39 -12.84
CA ASP A 217 -5.34 -11.21 -13.00
C ASP A 217 -6.58 -10.52 -12.44
N PHE A 218 -6.43 -9.79 -11.32
CA PHE A 218 -7.48 -8.90 -10.83
C PHE A 218 -7.85 -7.83 -11.87
N ILE A 219 -6.87 -7.13 -12.45
CA ILE A 219 -7.11 -6.09 -13.47
C ILE A 219 -7.76 -6.70 -14.72
N ALA A 220 -7.27 -7.85 -15.20
CA ALA A 220 -7.85 -8.57 -16.33
C ALA A 220 -9.32 -8.95 -16.04
N SER A 221 -9.62 -9.42 -14.83
CA SER A 221 -10.98 -9.77 -14.43
C SER A 221 -11.94 -8.57 -14.42
N LEU A 222 -11.47 -7.37 -14.06
CA LEU A 222 -12.29 -6.15 -14.12
C LEU A 222 -12.72 -5.85 -15.56
N SER A 223 -11.83 -6.08 -16.53
CA SER A 223 -12.07 -5.85 -17.95
C SER A 223 -12.96 -6.93 -18.56
N GLU A 224 -12.57 -8.20 -18.45
CA GLU A 224 -13.20 -9.33 -19.16
C GLU A 224 -14.55 -9.77 -18.56
N ILE A 225 -14.82 -9.44 -17.29
CA ILE A 225 -16.13 -9.66 -16.64
C ILE A 225 -17.04 -8.43 -16.81
N GLY A 226 -16.53 -7.35 -17.43
CA GLY A 226 -17.32 -6.22 -17.91
C GLY A 226 -17.58 -5.10 -16.91
N VAL A 227 -16.82 -5.02 -15.81
CA VAL A 227 -16.93 -3.90 -14.85
C VAL A 227 -16.23 -2.65 -15.40
N MET A 228 -15.07 -2.84 -16.02
CA MET A 228 -14.26 -1.78 -16.63
C MET A 228 -13.73 -2.24 -18.00
N PRO A 229 -14.59 -2.32 -19.03
CA PRO A 229 -14.22 -2.91 -20.32
C PRO A 229 -13.00 -2.22 -20.96
N ASN A 230 -12.08 -2.99 -21.54
CA ASN A 230 -10.82 -2.53 -22.14
C ASN A 230 -9.79 -1.98 -21.16
N LEU A 231 -10.03 -2.03 -19.84
CA LEU A 231 -9.02 -1.70 -18.86
C LEU A 231 -7.83 -2.68 -18.99
N ASN A 232 -6.62 -2.12 -19.08
CA ASN A 232 -5.39 -2.88 -19.05
C ASN A 232 -4.44 -2.43 -17.94
N LYS A 233 -3.39 -3.22 -17.70
CA LYS A 233 -2.39 -2.97 -16.65
C LYS A 233 -1.75 -1.58 -16.75
N HIS A 234 -1.46 -1.11 -17.95
CA HIS A 234 -0.79 0.18 -18.16
C HIS A 234 -1.71 1.34 -17.79
N GLN A 235 -2.95 1.32 -18.26
CA GLN A 235 -3.96 2.32 -17.90
C GLN A 235 -4.21 2.33 -16.38
N PHE A 236 -4.36 1.14 -15.79
CA PHE A 236 -4.58 1.00 -14.35
C PHE A 236 -3.42 1.60 -13.54
N THR A 237 -2.18 1.24 -13.90
CA THR A 237 -0.96 1.70 -13.23
C THR A 237 -0.78 3.21 -13.40
N ALA A 238 -0.93 3.73 -14.61
CA ALA A 238 -0.83 5.17 -14.89
C ALA A 238 -1.85 5.99 -14.09
N ARG A 239 -3.08 5.48 -13.95
CA ARG A 239 -4.14 6.14 -13.17
C ARG A 239 -3.81 6.17 -11.68
N ILE A 240 -3.31 5.05 -11.12
CA ILE A 240 -2.86 4.98 -9.74
C ILE A 240 -1.73 5.96 -9.49
N LEU A 241 -0.67 5.94 -10.31
CA LEU A 241 0.48 6.82 -10.12
C LEU A 241 0.06 8.30 -10.13
N ARG A 242 -0.77 8.69 -11.10
CA ARG A 242 -1.33 10.05 -11.18
C ARG A 242 -2.17 10.42 -9.96
N GLN A 243 -3.02 9.52 -9.48
CA GLN A 243 -3.90 9.77 -8.33
C GLN A 243 -3.12 9.98 -7.03
N PHE A 244 -1.97 9.31 -6.89
CA PHE A 244 -1.11 9.39 -5.71
C PHE A 244 0.10 10.32 -5.87
N GLY A 245 0.17 11.08 -6.97
CA GLY A 245 1.20 12.10 -7.19
C GLY A 245 2.59 11.56 -7.50
N PHE A 246 2.69 10.31 -7.96
CA PHE A 246 3.92 9.78 -8.54
C PHE A 246 3.96 10.22 -10.01
N ASN A 247 4.77 11.24 -10.30
CA ASN A 247 5.02 11.75 -11.66
C ASN A 247 6.27 11.09 -12.25
#